data_AF-A0A2B4R6Y8-F1
#
_entry.id   AF-A0A2B4R6Y8-F1
#
_cell.length_a   1.000
_cell.length_b   1.000
_cell.length_c   1.000
_cell.angle_alpha   90.00
_cell.angle_beta   90.00
_cell.angle_gamma   90.00
#
_symmetry.space_group_name_H-M   'P 1'
#
loop_
_entity.id
_entity.type
_entity.pdbx_description
1 polymer ?
#
loop_
_entity_poly.entity_id
_entity_poly.type
_entity_poly.pdbx_seq_one_letter_code
_entity_poly.pdbx_strand_id
1 'polypeptide(L)'
;MAFGIEDFIFEEDFDAIMAVLEEDENLEEQFHDVVQEVQRQDIACSIFQKVCKSKRGLSRHTTIKHKDNNQDPEQDVQEEESGQRIAFTSDVLNDLVNNVKTTISKRKVFTKAMRD
;
A
#
# COMPACT_ATOMS: atom_id res chain seq x y z
N MET A 1 32.44 6.52 -20.71
CA MET A 1 31.84 7.29 -19.60
C MET A 1 32.48 6.75 -18.35
N ALA A 2 33.49 7.44 -17.84
CA ALA A 2 34.16 7.03 -16.61
C ALA A 2 33.20 7.32 -15.46
N PHE A 3 32.81 6.30 -14.71
CA PHE A 3 32.31 6.50 -13.35
C PHE A 3 33.51 6.98 -12.55
N GLY A 4 33.67 8.32 -12.52
CA GLY A 4 34.78 9.00 -11.91
C GLY A 4 34.70 8.88 -10.40
N ILE A 5 35.85 8.97 -9.76
CA ILE A 5 36.05 8.90 -8.31
C ILE A 5 35.23 9.99 -7.58
N GLU A 6 34.70 10.98 -8.30
CA GLU A 6 33.81 12.06 -7.84
C GLU A 6 32.46 11.59 -7.27
N ASP A 7 31.99 10.38 -7.58
CA ASP A 7 30.76 9.83 -6.99
C ASP A 7 30.97 9.21 -5.59
N PHE A 8 32.21 9.14 -5.11
CA PHE A 8 32.55 8.59 -3.80
C PHE A 8 32.65 9.70 -2.77
N ILE A 9 31.86 9.57 -1.72
CA ILE A 9 31.96 10.40 -0.52
C ILE A 9 33.05 9.80 0.36
N PHE A 10 34.09 10.57 0.65
CA PHE A 10 35.19 10.20 1.52
C PHE A 10 34.91 10.63 2.96
N GLU A 11 35.71 10.14 3.91
CA GLU A 11 35.56 10.47 5.33
C GLU A 11 35.61 11.99 5.58
N GLU A 12 36.47 12.71 4.85
CA GLU A 12 36.61 14.17 4.93
C GLU A 12 35.35 14.91 4.46
N ASP A 13 34.55 14.31 3.57
CA ASP A 13 33.31 14.89 3.08
C ASP A 13 32.17 14.75 4.10
N PHE A 14 32.28 13.82 5.06
CA PHE A 14 31.23 13.61 6.06
C PHE A 14 31.05 14.83 6.96
N ASP A 15 32.14 15.39 7.47
CA ASP A 15 32.09 16.60 8.31
C ASP A 15 31.55 17.80 7.53
N ALA A 16 31.89 17.92 6.24
CA ALA A 16 31.37 18.97 5.37
C ALA A 16 29.87 18.81 5.11
N ILE A 17 29.39 17.58 4.87
CA ILE A 17 27.96 17.28 4.72
C ILE A 17 27.20 17.61 6.01
N MET A 18 27.74 17.21 7.17
CA MET A 18 27.12 17.50 8.46
C MET A 18 27.02 19.01 8.70
N ALA A 19 28.09 19.77 8.43
CA ALA A 19 28.06 21.23 8.56
C ALA A 19 27.00 21.89 7.65
N VAL A 20 26.82 21.39 6.42
CA VAL A 20 25.80 21.90 5.49
C VAL A 20 24.39 21.58 5.97
N LEU A 21 24.16 20.37 6.50
CA LEU A 21 22.85 19.99 7.05
C LEU A 21 22.51 20.81 8.31
N GLU A 22 23.50 21.11 9.16
CA GLU A 22 23.31 21.95 10.35
C GLU A 22 23.02 23.42 10.01
N GLU A 23 23.51 23.92 8.86
CA GLU A 23 23.28 25.31 8.42
C GLU A 23 21.92 25.49 7.72
N ASP A 24 21.44 24.48 6.98
CA ASP A 24 20.20 24.53 6.20
C ASP A 24 19.13 23.57 6.76
N GLU A 25 18.25 24.10 7.61
CA GLU A 25 17.13 23.38 8.25
C GLU A 25 16.20 22.70 7.24
N ASN A 26 15.94 23.34 6.09
CA ASN A 26 15.06 22.78 5.06
C ASN A 26 15.76 21.61 4.30
N LEU A 27 17.08 21.66 4.18
CA LEU A 27 17.84 20.55 3.63
C LEU A 27 17.94 19.38 4.63
N GLU A 28 18.11 19.69 5.92
CA GLU A 28 18.08 18.70 7.00
C GLU A 28 16.74 17.95 7.05
N GLU A 29 15.63 18.67 6.98
CA GLU A 29 14.28 18.07 6.97
C GLU A 29 14.10 17.12 5.77
N GLN A 30 14.44 17.58 4.56
CA GLN A 30 14.41 16.73 3.35
C GLN A 30 15.31 15.50 3.47
N PHE A 31 16.51 15.66 4.04
CA PHE A 31 17.42 14.54 4.27
C PHE A 31 16.78 13.50 5.19
N HIS A 32 16.19 13.96 6.29
CA HIS A 32 15.54 13.09 7.27
C HIS A 32 14.33 12.34 6.67
N ASP A 33 13.50 13.02 5.88
CA ASP A 33 12.38 12.39 5.17
C ASP A 33 12.83 11.27 4.24
N VAL A 34 13.84 11.56 3.41
CA VAL A 34 14.41 10.56 2.49
C VAL A 34 15.02 9.39 3.27
N VAL A 35 15.75 9.66 4.37
CA VAL A 35 16.30 8.62 5.23
C VAL A 35 15.20 7.75 5.81
N GLN A 36 14.11 8.32 6.33
CA GLN A 36 12.98 7.55 6.83
C GLN A 36 12.35 6.66 5.76
N GLU A 37 12.26 7.14 4.52
CA GLU A 37 11.71 6.36 3.42
C GLU A 37 12.58 5.14 3.06
N VAL A 38 13.90 5.29 3.08
CA VAL A 38 14.85 4.26 2.61
C VAL A 38 15.42 3.41 3.74
N GLN A 39 15.24 3.83 4.99
CA GLN A 39 15.72 3.10 6.16
C GLN A 39 15.26 1.66 6.11
N ARG A 40 16.18 0.74 6.45
CA ARG A 40 15.88 -0.69 6.46
C ARG A 40 14.92 -1.00 7.59
N GLN A 41 13.69 -1.32 7.21
CA GLN A 41 12.63 -1.75 8.09
C GLN A 41 11.85 -2.84 7.35
N ASP A 42 11.75 -4.03 7.93
CA ASP A 42 10.99 -5.12 7.35
C ASP A 42 9.50 -4.86 7.56
N ILE A 43 8.83 -4.36 6.51
CA ILE A 43 7.43 -3.94 6.54
C ILE A 43 6.63 -4.86 5.63
N ALA A 44 5.62 -5.53 6.18
CA ALA A 44 4.73 -6.39 5.41
C ALA A 44 3.60 -5.60 4.72
N CYS A 45 3.36 -5.88 3.45
CA CYS A 45 2.17 -5.42 2.76
C CYS A 45 0.91 -6.07 3.37
N SER A 46 -0.08 -5.26 3.76
CA SER A 46 -1.33 -5.75 4.37
C SER A 46 -2.17 -6.63 3.46
N ILE A 47 -2.01 -6.51 2.14
CA ILE A 47 -2.86 -7.20 1.16
C ILE A 47 -2.20 -8.50 0.64
N PHE A 48 -0.90 -8.46 0.34
CA PHE A 48 -0.16 -9.62 -0.20
C PHE A 48 0.79 -10.29 0.80
N GLN A 49 0.92 -9.75 2.02
CA GLN A 49 1.85 -10.23 3.06
C GLN A 49 3.32 -10.29 2.62
N LYS A 50 3.66 -9.65 1.50
CA LYS A 50 5.04 -9.51 1.03
C LYS A 50 5.80 -8.57 1.97
N VAL A 51 6.93 -9.04 2.48
CA VAL A 51 7.87 -8.21 3.26
C VAL A 51 8.70 -7.34 2.31
N CYS A 52 8.67 -6.03 2.54
CA CYS A 52 9.48 -5.02 1.87
C CYS A 52 10.53 -4.50 2.86
N LYS A 53 11.73 -4.16 2.37
CA LYS A 53 12.86 -3.76 3.23
C LYS A 53 12.85 -2.29 3.64
N SER A 54 11.91 -1.49 3.15
CA SER A 54 11.79 -0.06 3.48
C SER A 54 10.41 0.47 3.13
N LYS A 55 10.03 1.65 3.67
CA LYS A 55 8.78 2.34 3.34
C LYS A 55 8.69 2.63 1.84
N ARG A 56 9.77 3.11 1.23
CA ARG A 56 9.85 3.35 -0.23
C ARG A 56 9.64 2.07 -1.03
N GLY A 57 10.19 0.95 -0.55
CA GLY A 57 9.97 -0.36 -1.15
C GLY A 57 8.50 -0.78 -1.12
N LEU A 58 7.81 -0.53 0.00
CA LEU A 58 6.39 -0.77 0.14
C LEU A 58 5.56 0.15 -0.77
N SER A 59 5.83 1.44 -0.81
CA SER A 59 5.14 2.41 -1.68
C SER A 59 5.23 2.02 -3.17
N ARG A 60 6.43 1.64 -3.64
CA ARG A 60 6.59 1.11 -5.00
C ARG A 60 5.85 -0.21 -5.21
N HIS A 61 5.85 -1.07 -4.20
CA HIS A 61 5.12 -2.33 -4.28
C HIS A 61 3.61 -2.09 -4.40
N THR A 62 3.05 -1.20 -3.59
CA THR A 62 1.62 -0.92 -3.56
C THR A 62 1.14 -0.21 -4.82
N THR A 63 1.85 0.82 -5.28
CA THR A 63 1.51 1.53 -6.52
C THR A 63 1.47 0.61 -7.75
N ILE A 64 2.37 -0.38 -7.82
CA ILE A 64 2.43 -1.34 -8.94
C ILE A 64 1.40 -2.46 -8.78
N LYS A 65 1.16 -2.95 -7.56
CA LYS A 65 0.39 -4.17 -7.30
C LYS A 65 -1.03 -3.92 -6.78
N HIS A 66 -1.34 -2.71 -6.34
CA HIS A 66 -2.63 -2.28 -5.76
C HIS A 66 -3.18 -1.02 -6.43
N LYS A 67 -2.89 -0.83 -7.73
CA LYS A 67 -3.26 0.36 -8.50
C LYS A 67 -4.77 0.71 -8.44
N ASP A 68 -5.64 -0.25 -8.14
CA ASP A 68 -7.09 -0.06 -8.01
C ASP A 68 -7.57 0.21 -6.56
N ASN A 69 -6.67 0.31 -5.59
CA ASN A 69 -6.98 0.38 -4.16
C ASN A 69 -6.31 1.57 -3.43
N ASN A 70 -5.88 2.59 -4.18
CA ASN A 70 -5.30 3.82 -3.63
C ASN A 70 -6.36 4.61 -2.84
N GLN A 71 -6.51 4.27 -1.56
CA GLN A 71 -6.72 5.27 -0.53
C GLN A 71 -5.36 5.56 0.10
N ASP A 72 -5.05 6.86 0.17
CA ASP A 72 -3.79 7.45 0.66
C ASP A 72 -3.30 6.82 1.98
N PRO A 73 -1.99 6.59 2.14
CA PRO A 73 -1.42 6.12 3.39
C PRO A 73 -0.97 7.30 4.27
N GLU A 74 -1.80 8.34 4.43
CA GLU A 74 -1.58 9.39 5.43
C GLU A 74 -2.93 9.86 5.97
N GLN A 75 -3.37 9.23 7.05
CA GLN A 75 -4.20 9.90 8.06
C GLN A 75 -4.30 9.02 9.30
N ASP A 76 -3.36 9.27 10.23
CA ASP A 76 -3.62 9.11 11.65
C ASP A 76 -4.52 10.28 12.08
N VAL A 77 -5.83 10.13 11.93
CA VAL A 77 -6.82 10.88 12.71
C VAL A 77 -8.00 9.95 12.98
N GLN A 78 -8.22 9.68 14.26
CA GLN A 78 -9.48 9.13 14.75
C GLN A 78 -10.64 10.01 14.28
N GLU A 79 -11.54 9.48 13.46
CA GLU A 79 -12.92 9.95 13.47
C GLU A 79 -13.85 8.76 13.20
N GLU A 80 -14.64 8.46 14.23
CA GLU A 80 -15.75 7.53 14.17
C GLU A 80 -16.85 8.12 13.29
N GLU A 81 -17.07 7.55 12.10
CA GLU A 81 -18.40 7.56 11.51
C GLU A 81 -18.67 6.26 10.75
N SER A 82 -19.24 5.29 11.48
CA SER A 82 -20.40 4.49 11.09
C SER A 82 -20.64 4.29 9.58
N GLY A 83 -19.74 3.57 8.92
CA GLY A 83 -20.07 2.77 7.74
C GLY A 83 -19.75 1.33 8.10
N GLN A 84 -20.73 0.55 8.55
CA GLN A 84 -20.56 -0.86 8.91
C GLN A 84 -20.05 -1.63 7.69
N ARG A 85 -18.72 -1.65 7.51
CA ARG A 85 -18.03 -2.46 6.50
C ARG A 85 -18.17 -3.90 6.97
N ILE A 86 -19.20 -4.60 6.50
CA ILE A 86 -19.31 -6.04 6.68
C ILE A 86 -18.04 -6.64 6.08
N ALA A 87 -17.16 -7.16 6.92
CA ALA A 87 -15.99 -7.90 6.47
C ALA A 87 -16.50 -8.98 5.51
N PHE A 88 -15.94 -9.04 4.30
CA PHE A 88 -16.34 -10.03 3.32
C PHE A 88 -15.81 -11.40 3.78
N THR A 89 -16.60 -12.09 4.61
CA THR A 89 -16.26 -13.41 5.14
C THR A 89 -16.72 -14.50 4.18
N SER A 90 -16.19 -15.71 4.38
CA SER A 90 -16.64 -16.89 3.65
C SER A 90 -18.15 -17.11 3.75
N ASP A 91 -18.75 -16.72 4.88
CA ASP A 91 -20.19 -16.86 5.12
C ASP A 91 -21.01 -15.91 4.23
N VAL A 92 -20.56 -14.65 4.10
CA VAL A 92 -21.18 -13.65 3.20
C VAL A 92 -21.12 -14.11 1.74
N LEU A 93 -19.99 -14.68 1.32
CA LEU A 93 -19.84 -15.26 -0.02
C LEU A 93 -20.78 -16.46 -0.22
N ASN A 94 -20.89 -17.34 0.77
CA ASN A 94 -21.73 -18.53 0.70
C ASN A 94 -23.22 -18.15 0.57
N ASP A 95 -23.67 -17.16 1.33
CA ASP A 95 -25.03 -16.63 1.25
C ASP A 95 -25.33 -16.00 -0.11
N LEU A 96 -24.38 -15.25 -0.68
CA LEU A 96 -24.53 -14.68 -2.02
C LEU A 96 -24.65 -15.77 -3.09
N VAL A 97 -23.79 -16.78 -3.03
CA VAL A 97 -23.82 -17.92 -3.97
C VAL A 97 -25.12 -18.71 -3.84
N ASN A 98 -25.62 -18.93 -2.62
CA ASN A 98 -26.89 -19.61 -2.39
C ASN A 98 -28.09 -18.80 -2.90
N ASN A 99 -28.07 -17.47 -2.75
CA ASN A 99 -29.11 -16.59 -3.29
C ASN A 99 -29.12 -16.57 -4.83
N VAL A 100 -27.95 -16.55 -5.46
CA VAL A 100 -27.85 -16.64 -6.92
C VAL A 100 -28.33 -18.01 -7.40
N LYS A 101 -27.92 -19.09 -6.74
CA LYS A 101 -28.35 -20.47 -7.06
C LYS A 101 -29.86 -20.64 -6.96
N THR A 102 -30.48 -20.13 -5.89
CA THR A 102 -31.94 -20.19 -5.73
C THR A 102 -32.67 -19.32 -6.76
N THR A 103 -32.13 -18.15 -7.12
CA THR A 103 -32.69 -17.29 -8.17
C THR A 103 -32.64 -17.94 -9.55
N ILE A 104 -31.51 -18.57 -9.89
CA ILE A 104 -31.37 -19.32 -11.14
C ILE A 104 -32.31 -20.51 -11.17
N SER A 105 -32.42 -21.27 -10.07
CA SER A 105 -33.35 -22.39 -9.97
C SER A 105 -34.80 -21.94 -10.13
N LYS A 106 -35.22 -20.85 -9.48
CA LYS A 106 -36.57 -20.28 -9.63
C LYS A 106 -36.85 -19.81 -11.06
N ARG A 107 -35.89 -19.14 -11.73
CA ARG A 107 -36.03 -18.72 -13.14
C ARG A 107 -36.07 -19.91 -14.11
N LYS A 108 -35.30 -20.97 -13.85
CA LYS A 108 -35.39 -22.23 -14.61
C LYS A 108 -36.74 -22.92 -14.43
N VAL A 109 -37.33 -22.86 -13.23
CA VAL A 109 -38.70 -23.36 -12.99
C VAL A 109 -39.73 -22.49 -13.71
N PHE A 110 -39.59 -21.17 -13.69
CA PHE A 110 -40.51 -20.24 -14.35
C PHE A 110 -40.52 -20.40 -15.88
N THR A 111 -39.35 -20.58 -16.49
CA THR A 111 -39.24 -20.82 -17.95
C THR A 111 -39.74 -22.19 -18.38
N LYS A 112 -39.74 -23.18 -17.47
CA LYS A 112 -40.34 -24.50 -17.73
C LYS A 112 -41.87 -24.46 -17.63
N ALA A 113 -42.42 -23.68 -16.69
CA ALA A 113 -43.86 -23.50 -16.51
C ALA A 113 -44.56 -22.67 -17.61
N MET A 114 -43.82 -21.91 -18.42
CA MET A 114 -44.37 -21.18 -19.59
C MET A 114 -44.22 -21.95 -20.92
N ARG A 115 -43.71 -23.18 -20.89
CA ARG A 115 -43.53 -24.06 -22.07
C ARG A 115 -44.50 -25.25 -22.11
N ASP A 116 -45.29 -25.45 -21.06
CA ASP A 116 -46.48 -26.30 -21.05
C ASP A 116 -47.74 -25.43 -21.27
#